data_AF-A0A7J4N7E8-F1
#
_entry.id   AF-A0A7J4N7E8-F1
#
_cell.length_a   1.000
_cell.length_b   1.000
_cell.length_c   1.000
_cell.angle_alpha   90.00
_cell.angle_beta   90.00
_cell.angle_gamma   90.00
#
_symmetry.space_group_name_H-M   'P 1'
#
loop_
_entity.id
_entity.type
_entity.pdbx_description
1 polymer ?
#
loop_
_entity_poly.entity_id
_entity_poly.type
_entity_poly.pdbx_seq_one_letter_code
_entity_poly.pdbx_strand_id
1 'polypeptide(L)' 'SEIYMCDEFFMTGTAAEVTPIRSLDQRVIGEGKRGPITKDLQESFFEAARGNDPKYHHWLTLVN' A
#
# COMPACT_ATOMS: atom_id res chain seq x y z
N SER A 1 2.67 7.68 -20.98
CA SER A 1 2.93 6.54 -20.08
C SER A 1 1.67 6.29 -19.28
N GLU A 2 1.34 5.02 -19.03
CA GLU A 2 0.09 4.59 -18.38
C GLU A 2 -0.03 5.12 -16.94
N ILE A 3 1.10 5.35 -16.26
CA ILE A 3 1.14 5.87 -14.87
C ILE A 3 0.46 7.23 -14.74
N TYR A 4 0.60 8.14 -15.71
CA TYR A 4 -0.05 9.46 -15.59
C TYR A 4 -1.57 9.41 -15.81
N MET A 5 -2.12 8.28 -16.23
CA MET A 5 -3.55 8.10 -16.50
C MET A 5 -4.24 7.19 -15.47
N CYS A 6 -3.53 6.69 -14.46
CA CYS A 6 -4.14 5.84 -13.45
C CYS A 6 -4.90 6.67 -12.39
N ASP A 7 -5.92 6.06 -11.81
CA ASP A 7 -6.70 6.66 -10.71
C ASP A 7 -5.92 6.63 -9.38
N GLU A 8 -5.08 5.62 -9.20
CA GLU A 8 -4.26 5.44 -8.00
C GLU A 8 -2.85 4.94 -8.36
N PHE A 9 -1.84 5.42 -7.62
CA PHE A 9 -0.46 4.93 -7.72
C PHE A 9 0.11 4.72 -6.32
N PHE A 10 0.77 3.60 -6.09
CA PHE A 10 1.42 3.28 -4.82
C PHE A 10 2.70 2.47 -5.07
N MET A 11 3.58 2.49 -4.07
CA MET A 11 4.84 1.75 -4.08
C MET A 11 4.84 0.76 -2.92
N THR A 12 5.57 -0.35 -3.09
CA THR A 12 5.74 -1.36 -2.05
C THR A 12 7.20 -1.53 -1.66
N GLY A 13 7.47 -1.82 -0.39
CA GLY A 13 8.80 -2.24 0.07
C GLY A 13 8.81 -2.57 1.56
N THR A 14 9.86 -3.23 2.06
CA THR A 14 9.91 -3.58 3.50
C THR A 14 9.81 -2.36 4.42
N ALA A 15 10.46 -1.26 4.04
CA ALA A 15 10.41 0.00 4.80
C ALA A 15 9.28 0.94 4.33
N ALA A 16 8.93 0.90 3.04
CA ALA A 16 7.88 1.73 2.46
C ALA A 16 6.47 1.13 2.66
N GLU A 17 6.39 -0.13 3.07
CA GLU A 17 5.16 -0.90 3.26
C GLU A 17 4.28 -0.84 2.02
N VAL A 18 3.03 -0.37 2.13
CA VAL A 18 2.20 0.06 1.01
C VAL A 18 2.05 1.58 1.11
N THR A 19 2.77 2.34 0.28
CA THR A 19 2.79 3.81 0.34
C THR A 19 2.09 4.45 -0.85
N PRO A 20 1.03 5.27 -0.65
CA PRO A 20 0.36 6.00 -1.72
C PRO A 20 1.26 7.10 -2.31
N ILE A 21 1.23 7.25 -3.63
CA ILE A 21 1.93 8.31 -4.36
C ILE A 21 0.89 9.27 -4.95
N ARG A 22 0.85 10.49 -4.41
CA ARG A 22 -0.10 11.53 -4.85
C ARG A 22 0.27 12.23 -6.16
N SER A 23 1.54 12.16 -6.56
CA SER A 23 2.06 12.90 -7.70
C SER A 23 3.37 12.31 -8.22
N LEU A 24 3.59 12.36 -9.54
CA LEU A 24 4.82 11.98 -10.22
C LEU A 24 5.19 13.05 -11.25
N ASP A 25 6.45 13.47 -11.29
CA ASP A 25 6.97 14.48 -12.22
C ASP A 25 6.11 15.76 -12.31
N GLN A 26 5.74 16.30 -11.14
CA GLN A 26 4.89 17.50 -11.00
C GLN A 26 3.46 17.33 -11.53
N ARG A 27 3.03 16.10 -11.89
CA ARG A 27 1.64 15.78 -12.21
C ARG A 27 0.97 15.09 -11.04
N VAL A 28 -0.25 15.53 -10.74
CA VAL A 28 -1.13 14.87 -9.77
C VAL A 28 -1.62 13.55 -10.36
N ILE A 29 -1.62 12.48 -9.54
CA ILE A 29 -2.23 11.19 -9.89
C ILE A 29 -3.63 11.15 -9.31
N GLY A 30 -4.62 10.78 -10.12
CA GLY A 30 -6.04 10.72 -9.73
C GLY A 30 -6.51 11.98 -9.00
N GLU A 31 -7.03 11.80 -7.79
CA GLU A 31 -7.52 12.89 -6.93
C GLU A 31 -6.43 13.58 -6.08
N GLY A 32 -5.15 13.21 -6.25
CA GLY A 32 -4.03 13.81 -5.50
C GLY A 32 -3.98 13.45 -4.02
N LYS A 33 -4.65 12.35 -3.63
CA LYS A 33 -4.69 11.79 -2.28
C LYS A 33 -4.67 10.27 -2.35
N ARG A 34 -4.51 9.61 -1.20
CA ARG A 34 -4.67 8.14 -1.10
C ARG A 34 -6.07 7.75 -1.54
N GLY A 35 -6.18 6.92 -2.57
CA GLY A 35 -7.44 6.38 -3.03
C GLY A 35 -7.93 5.18 -2.21
N PRO A 36 -9.17 4.74 -2.43
CA PRO A 36 -9.78 3.65 -1.68
C PRO A 36 -9.04 2.32 -1.83
N ILE A 37 -8.57 1.95 -3.02
CA ILE A 37 -7.93 0.65 -3.24
C ILE A 37 -6.59 0.58 -2.50
N THR A 38 -5.80 1.65 -2.58
CA THR A 38 -4.52 1.75 -1.88
C THR A 38 -4.73 1.73 -0.37
N LYS A 39 -5.80 2.36 0.13
CA LYS A 39 -6.15 2.32 1.56
C LYS A 39 -6.47 0.88 1.99
N ASP A 40 -7.32 0.17 1.26
CA ASP A 40 -7.74 -1.18 1.62
C ASP A 40 -6.55 -2.16 1.60
N LEU A 41 -5.65 -2.01 0.62
CA LEU A 41 -4.41 -2.79 0.54
C LEU A 41 -3.46 -2.47 1.72
N GLN A 42 -3.30 -1.20 2.05
CA GLN A 42 -2.45 -0.76 3.16
C GLN A 42 -2.96 -1.29 4.50
N GLU A 43 -4.27 -1.20 4.76
CA GLU A 43 -4.89 -1.73 5.98
C GLU A 43 -4.73 -3.25 6.04
N SER A 44 -5.01 -3.96 4.96
CA SER A 44 -4.85 -5.42 4.88
C SER A 44 -3.39 -5.85 5.13
N PHE A 45 -2.42 -5.11 4.59
CA PHE A 45 -1.00 -5.36 4.84
C PHE A 45 -0.65 -5.22 6.33
N PHE A 46 -1.12 -4.15 6.99
CA PHE A 46 -0.83 -3.95 8.41
C PHE A 46 -1.46 -5.02 9.30
N GLU A 47 -2.70 -5.43 9.03
CA GLU A 47 -3.35 -6.51 9.77
C GLU A 47 -2.60 -7.84 9.61
N ALA A 48 -2.11 -8.13 8.41
CA ALA A 48 -1.28 -9.30 8.14
C ALA A 48 0.08 -9.22 8.87
N ALA A 49 0.81 -8.13 8.71
CA ALA A 49 2.17 -7.95 9.23
C ALA A 49 2.21 -7.90 10.77
N ARG A 50 1.15 -7.40 11.41
CA ARG A 50 1.02 -7.37 12.88
C ARG A 50 0.49 -8.67 13.47
N GLY A 51 0.05 -9.62 12.64
CA GLY A 51 -0.53 -10.88 13.08
C GLY A 51 -1.97 -10.80 13.58
N ASN A 52 -2.68 -9.74 13.22
CA ASN A 52 -4.10 -9.58 13.54
C ASN A 52 -5.02 -10.39 12.62
N ASP A 53 -4.55 -10.73 11.42
CA ASP A 53 -5.27 -11.61 10.49
C ASP A 53 -4.70 -13.05 10.54
N PRO A 54 -5.45 -14.02 11.08
CA PRO A 54 -5.03 -15.43 11.16
C PRO A 54 -4.68 -16.06 9.82
N LYS A 55 -5.26 -15.55 8.72
CA LYS A 55 -4.96 -16.03 7.36
C LYS A 55 -3.47 -15.94 7.03
N TYR A 56 -2.77 -14.95 7.57
CA TYR A 56 -1.38 -14.63 7.25
C TYR A 56 -0.38 -15.00 8.35
N HIS A 57 -0.80 -15.71 9.41
CA HIS A 57 0.11 -16.12 10.49
C HIS A 57 1.32 -16.93 9.99
N HIS A 58 1.18 -17.67 8.90
CA HIS A 58 2.26 -18.41 8.27
C HIS A 58 3.37 -17.53 7.66
N TRP A 59 3.17 -16.21 7.54
CA TRP A 59 4.21 -15.25 7.16
C TRP A 59 5.07 -14.79 8.34
N LEU A 60 4.62 -15.04 9.57
CA LEU A 60 5.23 -14.49 10.78
C LEU A 60 6.12 -15.53 11.45
N THR A 61 7.31 -15.10 11.84
CA THR A 61 8.19 -15.88 12.73
C THR A 61 8.14 -15.23 14.11
N LEU A 62 7.54 -15.93 15.08
CA LEU A 62 7.52 -15.48 16.47
C LEU A 62 8.90 -15.73 17.10
N VAL A 63 9.48 -14.68 17.67
CA VAL A 63 10.76 -14.73 18.38
C VAL A 63 10.48 -14.57 19.88
N ASN A 64 10.23 -15.69 20.54
CA ASN A 64 10.00 -15.77 21.98
C ASN A 64 11.10 -16.62 22.64
#